data_AF-A0A7W0RKP3-F1
#
_entry.id   AF-A0A7W0RKP3-F1
#
_cell.length_a   1.000
_cell.length_b   1.000
_cell.length_c   1.000
_cell.angle_alpha   90.00
_cell.angle_beta   90.00
_cell.angle_gamma   90.00
#
_symmetry.space_group_name_H-M   'P 1'
#
loop_
_entity.id
_entity.type
_entity.pdbx_description
1 polymer ?
#
loop_
_entity_poly.entity_id
_entity_poly.type
_entity_poly.pdbx_seq_one_letter_code
_entity_poly.pdbx_strand_id
1 'polypeptide(L)' 'MPDATSKTSDATTTITREEVGRLAHLARIDLSDAELDHLGPQLAVILESVAKVGEVAVDDIAPSSHALPLTNVFRD' A
#
# COMPACT_ATOMS: atom_id res chain seq x y z
N MET A 1 -18.18 5.39 -24.91
CA MET A 1 -17.15 4.48 -24.37
C MET A 1 -17.05 4.77 -22.89
N PRO A 2 -17.60 3.92 -21.99
CA PRO A 2 -17.34 3.99 -20.55
C PRO A 2 -16.08 3.18 -20.24
N ASP A 3 -15.11 3.77 -19.52
CA ASP A 3 -13.89 3.08 -19.11
C ASP A 3 -14.20 1.99 -18.08
N ALA A 4 -13.76 0.78 -18.44
CA ALA A 4 -13.67 -0.36 -17.55
C ALA A 4 -12.28 -0.39 -16.89
N THR A 5 -12.20 -1.06 -15.73
CA THR A 5 -10.98 -1.43 -14.96
C THR A 5 -10.57 -0.34 -13.96
N SER A 6 -10.68 -0.46 -12.63
CA SER A 6 -10.71 -1.65 -11.78
C SER A 6 -11.42 -1.34 -10.44
N LYS A 7 -12.52 -2.02 -10.17
CA LYS A 7 -13.08 -2.18 -8.82
C LYS A 7 -12.26 -3.26 -8.10
N THR A 8 -11.10 -2.91 -7.54
CA THR A 8 -10.43 -3.77 -6.54
C THR A 8 -9.56 -2.94 -5.60
N SER A 9 -10.14 -2.35 -4.55
CA SER A 9 -9.35 -1.95 -3.37
C SER A 9 -10.12 -2.11 -2.05
N ASP A 10 -11.16 -2.95 -2.04
CA ASP A 10 -11.96 -3.25 -0.84
C ASP A 10 -11.51 -4.56 -0.17
N ALA A 11 -10.22 -4.89 -0.27
CA ALA A 11 -9.59 -6.02 0.44
C ALA A 11 -8.79 -5.57 1.67
N THR A 12 -8.67 -4.27 1.92
CA THR A 12 -7.60 -3.69 2.75
C THR A 12 -7.72 -3.97 4.24
N THR A 13 -8.91 -4.32 4.76
CA THR A 13 -9.09 -4.49 6.22
C THR A 13 -8.81 -5.92 6.70
N THR A 14 -8.87 -6.93 5.83
CA THR A 14 -8.64 -8.33 6.23
C THR A 14 -7.55 -8.95 5.36
N ILE A 15 -6.30 -8.88 5.83
CA ILE A 15 -5.17 -9.54 5.18
C ILE A 15 -5.01 -10.97 5.69
N THR A 16 -4.95 -11.92 4.76
CA THR A 16 -4.76 -13.34 5.04
C THR A 16 -3.28 -13.73 5.05
N ARG A 17 -2.94 -14.85 5.69
CA ARG A 17 -1.57 -15.40 5.70
C ARG A 17 -1.00 -15.59 4.30
N GLU A 18 -1.81 -16.07 3.36
CA GLU A 18 -1.43 -16.25 1.96
C GLU A 18 -1.11 -14.91 1.29
N GLU A 19 -1.86 -13.85 1.59
CA GLU A 19 -1.59 -12.51 1.07
C GLU A 19 -0.30 -11.92 1.63
N VAL A 20 0.00 -12.15 2.91
CA VAL A 20 1.30 -11.78 3.51
C VAL A 20 2.44 -12.49 2.78
N GLY A 21 2.30 -13.80 2.51
CA GLY A 21 3.28 -14.55 1.73
C GLY A 21 3.43 -14.04 0.30
N ARG A 22 2.33 -13.70 -0.38
CA ARG A 22 2.37 -13.07 -1.72
C ARG A 22 3.07 -11.71 -1.70
N LEU A 23 2.80 -10.89 -0.70
CA LEU A 23 3.44 -9.58 -0.52
C LEU A 23 4.95 -9.73 -0.29
N ALA A 24 5.36 -10.66 0.57
CA ALA A 24 6.77 -10.94 0.83
C ALA A 24 7.51 -11.39 -0.44
N HIS A 25 6.88 -12.24 -1.25
CA HIS A 25 7.44 -12.65 -2.55
C HIS A 25 7.64 -11.46 -3.50
N LEU A 26 6.66 -10.56 -3.61
CA LEU A 26 6.78 -9.34 -4.43
C LEU A 26 7.89 -8.41 -3.94
N ALA A 27 8.06 -8.31 -2.62
CA ALA A 27 9.13 -7.54 -1.98
C ALA A 27 10.49 -8.24 -2.01
N ARG A 28 10.57 -9.48 -2.52
CA ARG A 28 11.77 -10.33 -2.53
C ARG A 28 12.32 -10.62 -1.13
N ILE A 29 11.42 -10.79 -0.17
CA ILE A 29 11.73 -11.18 1.21
C ILE A 29 11.33 -12.63 1.39
N ASP A 30 12.28 -13.46 1.82
CA ASP A 30 12.00 -14.84 2.21
C ASP A 30 11.58 -14.86 3.68
N LEU A 31 10.39 -15.39 3.96
CA LEU A 31 9.82 -15.46 5.30
C LEU A 31 9.53 -16.92 5.64
N SER A 32 9.94 -17.31 6.84
CA SER A 32 9.56 -18.60 7.42
C SER A 32 8.09 -18.62 7.83
N ASP A 33 7.55 -19.82 8.02
CA ASP A 33 6.17 -20.00 8.48
C ASP A 33 5.88 -19.29 9.81
N ALA A 34 6.85 -19.30 10.73
CA ALA A 34 6.73 -18.64 12.03
C ALA A 34 6.70 -17.11 11.89
N GLU A 35 7.47 -16.55 10.96
CA GLU A 35 7.46 -15.11 10.68
C GLU A 35 6.16 -14.68 10.02
N LEU A 36 5.59 -15.49 9.12
CA LEU A 36 4.27 -15.21 8.53
C LEU A 36 3.17 -15.13 9.60
N ASP A 37 3.19 -16.05 10.56
CA ASP A 37 2.21 -16.08 11.67
C ASP A 37 2.41 -14.90 12.63
N HIS A 38 3.65 -14.46 12.81
CA HIS A 38 3.97 -13.33 13.68
C HIS A 38 3.68 -11.97 13.06
N LEU A 39 4.01 -11.79 11.77
CA LEU A 39 3.94 -10.51 11.06
C LEU A 39 2.56 -10.23 10.48
N GLY A 40 1.79 -11.26 10.10
CA GLY A 40 0.44 -11.09 9.54
C GLY A 40 -0.48 -10.24 10.42
N PRO A 41 -0.64 -10.55 11.72
CA PRO A 41 -1.47 -9.74 12.63
C PRO A 41 -0.97 -8.30 12.80
N GLN A 42 0.35 -8.09 12.78
CA GLN A 42 0.93 -6.73 12.90
C GLN A 42 0.63 -5.89 11.66
N LEU A 43 0.68 -6.50 10.48
CA LEU A 43 0.35 -5.82 9.23
C LEU A 43 -1.13 -5.39 9.20
N ALA A 44 -2.04 -6.19 9.75
CA ALA A 44 -3.44 -5.81 9.88
C ALA A 44 -3.63 -4.51 10.70
N VAL A 45 -2.92 -4.36 11.82
CA VAL A 45 -2.95 -3.15 12.66
C VAL A 45 -2.42 -1.92 11.91
N ILE A 46 -1.36 -2.09 11.11
CA ILE A 46 -0.81 -1.02 10.28
C ILE A 46 -1.84 -0.58 9.23
N LEU A 47 -2.49 -1.51 8.55
CA LEU A 47 -3.51 -1.21 7.54
C LEU A 47 -4.71 -0.47 8.14
N GLU A 48 -5.16 -0.86 9.34
CA GLU A 48 -6.20 -0.13 10.07
C GLU A 48 -5.77 1.31 10.41
N SER A 49 -4.50 1.50 10.78
CA SER A 49 -3.96 2.83 11.07
C SER A 49 -3.87 3.70 9.81
N VAL A 50 -3.49 3.12 8.68
CA VAL A 50 -3.43 3.80 7.38
C VAL A 50 -4.84 4.17 6.87
N ALA A 51 -5.84 3.33 7.14
CA ALA A 51 -7.23 3.61 6.76
C ALA A 51 -7.73 4.95 7.31
N LYS A 52 -7.29 5.35 8.53
CA LYS A 52 -7.61 6.65 9.15
C LYS A 52 -7.08 7.84 8.35
N VAL A 53 -5.96 7.70 7.65
CA VAL A 53 -5.42 8.77 6.78
C VAL A 53 -6.30 8.97 5.55
N GLY A 54 -6.91 7.89 5.06
CA GLY A 54 -7.86 7.92 3.95
C GLY A 54 -9.13 8.74 4.24
N GLU A 55 -9.51 8.91 5.51
CA GLU A 55 -10.68 9.72 5.89
C GLU A 55 -10.53 11.21 5.54
N VAL A 56 -9.29 11.69 5.41
CA VAL A 56 -8.97 13.11 5.13
C VAL A 56 -8.51 13.31 3.67
N ALA A 57 -8.22 12.23 2.94
CA ALA A 57 -7.80 12.29 1.54
C ALA A 57 -9.03 12.49 0.63
N VAL A 58 -9.18 13.71 0.09
CA VAL A 58 -10.29 14.11 -0.78
C VAL A 58 -9.82 14.36 -2.23
N ASP A 59 -10.71 14.15 -3.20
CA ASP A 59 -10.40 14.17 -4.64
C ASP A 59 -9.88 15.51 -5.17
N ASP A 60 -10.16 16.61 -4.46
CA ASP A 60 -9.73 17.96 -4.81
C ASP A 60 -8.29 18.29 -4.35
N ILE A 61 -7.66 17.41 -3.57
CA ILE A 61 -6.25 17.55 -3.16
C ILE A 61 -5.36 16.83 -4.17
N ALA A 62 -4.62 17.60 -4.96
CA ALA A 62 -3.64 17.05 -5.88
C ALA A 62 -2.55 16.25 -5.12
N PRO A 63 -2.21 15.02 -5.56
CA PRO A 63 -1.16 14.23 -4.93
C PRO A 63 0.20 14.94 -4.97
N SER A 64 0.92 14.91 -3.84
CA SER A 64 2.30 15.41 -3.76
C SER A 64 3.29 14.28 -4.10
N SER A 65 4.04 14.42 -5.19
CA SER A 65 5.17 13.50 -5.49
C SER A 65 6.50 13.99 -4.92
N HIS A 66 6.69 15.31 -4.84
CA HIS A 66 7.88 15.95 -4.29
C HIS A 66 7.46 17.03 -3.30
N ALA A 67 8.17 17.13 -2.18
CA ALA A 67 7.95 18.21 -1.21
C ALA A 67 8.38 19.58 -1.73
N LEU A 68 9.32 19.61 -2.68
CA LEU A 68 9.83 20.82 -3.32
C LEU A 68 9.41 20.87 -4.79
N PRO A 69 9.08 22.06 -5.32
CA PRO A 69 8.80 22.24 -6.73
C PRO A 69 10.10 22.19 -7.55
N LEU A 70 10.55 20.98 -7.88
CA LEU A 70 11.73 20.76 -8.73
C LEU A 70 11.34 20.90 -10.20
N THR A 71 12.21 21.50 -11.01
CA THR A 71 12.00 21.65 -12.46
C THR A 71 13.36 21.65 -13.16
N ASN A 72 13.46 20.95 -14.29
CA ASN A 72 14.65 20.95 -15.17
C ASN A 72 15.98 20.66 -14.46
N VAL A 73 16.06 19.52 -13.75
CA VAL A 73 17.27 19.11 -13.03
C VAL A 73 18.24 18.44 -14.02
N PHE A 74 19.36 19.10 -14.33
CA PHE A 74 20.43 18.59 -15.19
C PHE A 74 21.64 18.14 -14.37
N ARG A 75 22.42 17.23 -14.95
CA ARG A 75 23.77 16.86 -14.48
C ARG A 75 24.82 17.54 -15.36
N ASP A 76 26.02 17.75 -14.82
CA ASP A 76 27.18 18.23 -15.59
C ASP A 76 27.67 17.20 -16.63
#